data_AF-A0A6A5TBS0-F1
#
_entry.id   AF-A0A6A5TBS0-F1
#
_cell.length_a   1.000
_cell.length_b   1.000
_cell.length_c   1.000
_cell.angle_alpha   90.00
_cell.angle_beta   90.00
_cell.angle_gamma   90.00
#
_symmetry.space_group_name_H-M   'P 1'
#
loop_
_entity.id
_entity.type
_entity.pdbx_description
1 polymer ?
#
loop_
_entity_poly.entity_id
_entity_poly.type
_entity_poly.pdbx_seq_one_letter_code
_entity_poly.pdbx_strand_id
1 'polypeptide(L)' 'MRPQWLTLLLVTAIHMDPALIKWNNMVVNRHKYFRWTPRTARITIIYAVVVPAMLGAAGYWAEGRWDMRGKRRGDMISEF' A
#
# COMPACT_ATOMS: atom_id res chain seq x y z
N MET A 1 0.11 -37.56 -30.47
CA MET A 1 -0.33 -36.40 -29.66
C MET A 1 -0.97 -36.94 -28.38
N ARG A 2 -0.29 -36.86 -27.23
CA ARG A 2 -0.78 -37.42 -25.96
C ARG A 2 -1.76 -36.43 -25.31
N PRO A 3 -2.93 -36.88 -24.82
CA PRO A 3 -3.94 -35.96 -24.31
C PRO A 3 -3.60 -35.48 -22.88
N GLN A 4 -3.84 -34.19 -22.66
CA GLN A 4 -3.52 -33.43 -21.45
C GLN A 4 -4.19 -33.89 -20.14
N TRP A 5 -5.18 -34.79 -20.21
CA TRP A 5 -5.85 -35.35 -19.02
C TRP A 5 -5.11 -36.52 -18.38
N LEU A 6 -4.02 -37.03 -18.99
CA LEU A 6 -3.22 -38.16 -18.48
C LEU A 6 -1.88 -37.74 -17.85
N THR A 7 -1.56 -36.45 -17.78
CA THR A 7 -0.32 -35.91 -17.19
C THR A 7 -0.47 -35.36 -15.76
N LEU A 8 -1.55 -35.71 -15.05
CA LEU A 8 -1.88 -35.18 -13.71
C LEU A 8 -1.62 -36.15 -12.55
N LEU A 9 -0.80 -37.20 -12.73
CA LEU A 9 -0.73 -38.30 -11.75
C LEU A 9 0.62 -38.61 -11.14
N LEU A 10 1.70 -37.85 -11.36
CA LEU A 10 2.98 -38.26 -10.76
C LEU A 10 3.83 -37.27 -9.97
N VAL A 11 3.60 -35.96 -10.01
CA VAL A 11 4.25 -35.07 -9.02
C VAL A 11 3.38 -33.83 -8.87
N THR A 12 2.65 -33.71 -7.75
CA THR A 12 2.38 -32.38 -7.21
C THR A 12 3.74 -31.84 -6.78
N ALA A 13 4.29 -30.88 -7.53
CA ALA A 13 5.63 -30.35 -7.28
C ALA A 13 5.79 -29.75 -5.87
N ILE A 14 4.69 -29.53 -5.16
CA ILE A 14 4.65 -28.94 -3.82
C ILE A 14 3.60 -29.68 -2.99
N HIS A 15 4.00 -30.20 -1.84
CA HIS A 15 3.09 -30.66 -0.80
C HIS A 15 2.43 -29.42 -0.17
N MET A 16 1.12 -29.27 -0.31
CA MET A 16 0.43 -28.12 0.28
C MET A 16 0.29 -28.33 1.79
N ASP A 17 0.99 -27.51 2.57
CA ASP A 17 0.85 -27.49 4.02
C ASP A 17 -0.55 -26.96 4.41
N PRO A 18 -1.35 -27.74 5.16
CA PRO A 18 -2.67 -27.30 5.63
C PRO A 18 -2.62 -26.02 6.48
N ALA A 19 -1.52 -25.77 7.20
CA ALA A 19 -1.36 -24.55 7.99
C ALA A 19 -1.22 -23.31 7.09
N LEU A 20 -0.45 -23.42 6.00
CA LEU A 20 -0.29 -22.34 5.03
C LEU A 20 -1.59 -22.03 4.30
N ILE A 21 -2.36 -23.07 3.93
CA ILE A 21 -3.68 -22.90 3.32
C ILE A 21 -4.63 -22.16 4.27
N LYS A 22 -4.65 -22.56 5.55
CA LYS A 22 -5.48 -21.89 6.57
C LYS A 22 -5.07 -20.42 6.75
N TRP A 23 -3.77 -20.13 6.84
CA TRP A 23 -3.27 -18.76 6.95
C TRP A 23 -3.68 -17.91 5.76
N ASN A 24 -3.50 -18.41 4.54
CA ASN A 24 -3.90 -17.72 3.32
C ASN A 24 -5.41 -17.40 3.34
N ASN A 25 -6.24 -18.37 3.71
CA ASN A 25 -7.69 -18.17 3.84
C ASN A 25 -8.05 -17.10 4.87
N MET A 26 -7.33 -17.02 6.01
CA MET A 26 -7.56 -15.96 7.00
C MET A 26 -7.17 -14.57 6.48
N VAL A 27 -6.05 -14.47 5.76
CA VAL A 27 -5.55 -13.19 5.22
C VAL A 27 -6.47 -12.68 4.11
N VAL A 28 -6.80 -13.53 3.15
CA VAL A 28 -7.64 -13.17 1.99
C VAL A 28 -9.05 -12.78 2.45
N ASN A 29 -9.65 -13.52 3.38
CA ASN A 29 -11.00 -13.25 3.87
C ASN A 29 -11.06 -12.18 4.98
N ARG A 30 -9.95 -11.54 5.35
CA ARG A 30 -9.91 -10.55 6.45
C ARG A 30 -10.89 -9.39 6.28
N HIS A 31 -11.19 -8.98 5.04
CA HIS A 31 -12.17 -7.93 4.75
C HIS A 31 -13.60 -8.32 5.12
N LYS A 32 -13.95 -9.62 5.06
CA LYS A 32 -15.30 -10.12 5.41
C LYS A 32 -15.58 -10.04 6.90
N TYR A 33 -14.53 -10.21 7.72
CA TYR A 33 -14.64 -10.21 9.19
C TYR A 33 -14.23 -8.87 9.82
N PHE A 34 -14.10 -7.81 9.00
CA PHE A 34 -13.72 -6.51 9.49
C PHE A 34 -14.80 -5.89 10.40
N ARG A 35 -14.36 -5.20 11.45
CA ARG A 35 -15.22 -4.52 12.41
C ARG A 35 -14.69 -3.12 12.70
N TRP A 36 -15.59 -2.15 12.74
CA TRP A 36 -15.28 -0.81 13.22
C TRP A 36 -15.19 -0.82 14.74
N THR A 37 -13.96 -0.74 15.22
CA THR A 37 -13.65 -0.59 16.65
C THR A 37 -13.01 0.79 16.84
N PRO A 38 -13.02 1.38 18.06
CA PRO A 38 -12.40 2.68 18.28
C PRO A 38 -10.93 2.73 17.83
N ARG A 39 -10.19 1.62 17.95
CA ARG A 39 -8.81 1.53 17.47
C ARG A 39 -8.72 1.54 15.95
N THR A 40 -9.46 0.66 15.26
CA THR A 40 -9.39 0.57 13.79
C THR A 40 -9.94 1.82 13.12
N ALA A 41 -11.00 2.42 13.68
CA ALA A 41 -11.56 3.68 13.21
C ALA A 41 -10.55 4.83 13.24
N ARG A 42 -9.85 5.00 14.37
CA ARG A 42 -8.81 6.04 14.50
C ARG A 42 -7.70 5.86 13.49
N ILE A 43 -7.19 4.64 13.34
CA ILE A 43 -6.11 4.34 12.39
C ILE A 43 -6.57 4.65 10.96
N THR A 44 -7.75 4.20 10.56
CA THR A 44 -8.27 4.47 9.21
C THR A 44 -8.44 5.96 8.96
N ILE A 45 -8.96 6.73 9.91
CA ILE A 45 -9.14 8.18 9.75
C ILE A 45 -7.78 8.90 9.61
N ILE A 46 -6.79 8.53 10.43
CA ILE A 46 -5.45 9.14 10.37
C ILE A 46 -4.84 8.92 8.99
N TYR A 47 -4.85 7.69 8.47
CA TYR A 47 -4.19 7.38 7.21
C TYR A 47 -5.00 7.77 5.98
N ALA A 48 -6.33 7.72 6.03
CA ALA A 48 -7.17 8.07 4.87
C ALA A 48 -7.45 9.57 4.76
N VAL A 49 -7.43 10.32 5.86
CA VAL A 49 -7.80 11.75 5.89
C VAL A 49 -6.63 12.61 6.34
N VAL A 50 -6.10 12.36 7.54
CA VAL A 50 -5.12 13.28 8.16
C VAL A 50 -3.83 13.33 7.35
N VAL A 51 -3.27 12.17 6.99
CA VAL A 51 -2.02 12.11 6.21
C VAL A 51 -2.15 12.76 4.83
N PRO A 52 -3.15 12.42 3.98
CA PRO A 52 -3.34 13.11 2.70
C PRO A 52 -3.63 14.60 2.85
N ALA A 53 -4.41 15.02 3.86
CA ALA A 53 -4.70 16.43 4.09
C ALA A 53 -3.45 17.21 4.48
N MET A 54 -2.60 16.66 5.36
CA MET A 54 -1.33 17.29 5.73
C MET A 54 -0.39 17.41 4.53
N LEU A 55 -0.26 16.34 3.74
CA LEU A 55 0.58 16.35 2.54
C LEU A 55 0.03 17.31 1.47
N GLY A 56 -1.28 17.35 1.27
CA GLY A 56 -1.93 18.29 0.36
C GLY A 56 -1.71 19.74 0.79
N ALA A 57 -1.93 20.04 2.08
CA ALA A 57 -1.69 21.38 2.63
C ALA A 57 -0.21 21.80 2.52
N ALA A 58 0.71 20.89 2.83
CA ALA A 58 2.14 21.14 2.66
C ALA A 58 2.53 21.31 1.18
N GLY A 59 1.92 20.54 0.29
CA GLY A 59 2.09 20.65 -1.17
C GLY A 59 1.64 22.01 -1.68
N TYR A 60 0.40 22.43 -1.37
CA TYR A 60 -0.11 23.75 -1.73
C TYR A 60 0.71 24.89 -1.12
N TRP A 61 1.24 24.71 0.09
CA TRP A 61 2.12 25.69 0.70
C TRP A 61 3.48 25.75 0.01
N ALA A 62 4.06 24.62 -0.38
CA ALA A 62 5.38 24.54 -0.99
C ALA A 62 5.37 24.78 -2.52
N GLU A 63 4.20 24.73 -3.15
CA GLU A 63 4.02 24.96 -4.58
C GLU A 63 4.49 26.37 -4.96
N GLY A 64 5.35 26.46 -5.98
CA GLY A 64 5.90 27.72 -6.48
C GLY A 64 6.89 28.42 -5.54
N ARG A 65 7.01 28.00 -4.27
CA ARG A 65 7.87 28.68 -3.30
C ARG A 65 9.35 28.49 -3.54
N TRP A 66 9.78 27.43 -4.19
CA TRP A 66 11.20 27.08 -4.28
C TRP A 66 11.64 27.04 -5.74
N ASP A 67 12.37 28.06 -6.19
CA ASP A 67 13.10 28.03 -7.47
C ASP A 67 14.62 28.01 -7.21
N MET A 68 15.25 26.91 -7.62
CA MET A 68 16.68 26.68 -7.46
C MET A 68 17.47 26.95 -8.74
N ARG A 69 16.80 27.38 -9.82
CA ARG A 69 17.43 27.55 -11.12
C ARG A 69 18.32 28.79 -11.13
N GLY A 70 19.63 28.59 -11.26
CA GLY A 70 20.62 29.66 -11.46
C GLY A 70 20.99 30.47 -10.20
N LYS A 71 20.50 30.09 -9.01
CA LYS A 71 20.80 30.78 -7.73
C LYS A 71 22.26 30.56 -7.31
N ARG A 72 22.94 31.61 -6.82
CA ARG A 72 24.34 31.55 -6.32
C ARG A 72 24.40 31.59 -4.79
N ARG A 73 25.60 31.43 -4.22
CA ARG A 73 25.80 31.47 -2.75
C ARG A 73 25.34 32.82 -2.21
N GLY A 74 24.32 32.80 -1.34
CA GLY A 74 23.74 33.99 -0.71
C GLY A 74 22.43 34.48 -1.32
N ASP A 75 21.99 33.94 -2.47
CA ASP A 75 20.72 34.32 -3.09
C ASP A 75 19.51 33.65 -2.40
N MET A 76 18.40 34.40 -2.31
CA MET A 76 17.14 33.88 -1.79
C MET A 76 16.52 32.86 -2.76
N ILE A 77 16.27 31.65 -2.24
CA ILE A 77 15.70 30.51 -2.95
C ILE A 77 14.16 30.59 -2.99
N SER A 78 13.55 31.37 -2.09
CA SER A 78 12.10 31.49 -2.02
C SER A 78 11.52 32.49 -3.01
N GLU A 79 10.49 32.11 -3.75
CA GLU A 79 9.63 33.01 -4.54
C GLU A 79 8.27 33.13 -3.83
N PHE A 80 7.70 34.34 -3.76
CA PHE A 80 6.50 34.66 -2.97
C PHE A 80 5.24 34.69 -3.83
#